data_AF-A0A8T2MDJ7-F1
#
_entry.id   AF-A0A8T2MDJ7-F1
#
_cell.length_a   1.000
_cell.length_b   1.000
_cell.length_c   1.000
_cell.angle_alpha   90.00
_cell.angle_beta   90.00
_cell.angle_gamma   90.00
#
_symmetry.space_group_name_H-M   'P 1'
#
loop_
_entity.id
_entity.type
_entity.pdbx_description
1 polymer ?
#
loop_
_entity_poly.entity_id
_entity_poly.type
_entity_poly.pdbx_seq_one_letter_code
_entity_poly.pdbx_strand_id
1 'polypeptide(L)'
;MLVSVIVTVSYIVSYEVKNALFLFYTEKTLPGHCVSFWMEDEDNLCADAEGFVPEMIEHKTNNYHRFQCPHAGRFQCRLTNLVFEMEGKGEVLYRIDSWDTNVLDGLGQMKPAGPLYDIDCFEGSINYLYFPHCEILTDQAELAVAHFTDGNLEIIEPLKVTNTHVIIAIRDLSIFALISKIFFAGPINAQVLFFYKPVTGVQNLREMHIHLLPGNVPLTEVKNQYLDFTNVRTSSKCQLTPGRKYKASCGPYVPQPQVETFERDHGPNYHPAFVVHVESVRITVSLLDENGMEVWEPHQFFLTGGNTDLLNMNTDAEFVNKYRQKLIKRVSSVMEIADCLKSKQMITDEMYSDIQAAKTSHEQMRLLYIALDSGGAAVKVEFYNILKEKQPFLVDDLEAGPSEA
;
A
#
# COMPACT_ATOMS: atom_id res chain seq x y z
N MET A 1 47.00 -6.97 22.49
CA MET A 1 47.23 -7.55 21.15
C MET A 1 46.71 -9.00 21.01
N LEU A 2 46.36 -9.74 22.08
CA LEU A 2 45.74 -11.07 21.97
C LEU A 2 44.20 -11.09 21.84
N VAL A 3 43.48 -10.04 22.26
CA VAL A 3 42.00 -10.01 22.21
C VAL A 3 41.47 -9.76 20.78
N SER A 4 42.24 -9.05 19.95
CA SER A 4 41.87 -8.79 18.55
C SER A 4 41.98 -10.02 17.66
N VAL A 5 42.82 -11.00 18.00
CA VAL A 5 43.02 -12.21 17.18
C VAL A 5 41.91 -13.23 17.43
N ILE A 6 41.33 -13.27 18.63
CA ILE A 6 40.26 -14.23 18.97
C ILE A 6 38.93 -13.84 18.29
N VAL A 7 38.61 -12.55 18.17
CA VAL A 7 37.38 -12.10 17.48
C VAL A 7 37.47 -12.38 15.98
N THR A 8 38.63 -12.15 15.35
CA THR A 8 38.81 -12.43 13.92
C THR A 8 38.80 -13.93 13.61
N VAL A 9 39.35 -14.78 14.48
CA VAL A 9 39.32 -16.24 14.30
C VAL A 9 37.89 -16.79 14.49
N SER A 10 37.11 -16.28 15.45
CA SER A 10 35.69 -16.66 15.59
C SER A 10 34.82 -16.21 14.40
N TYR A 11 35.15 -15.06 13.78
CA TYR A 11 34.44 -14.55 12.60
C TYR A 11 34.76 -15.35 11.32
N ILE A 12 36.02 -15.75 11.13
CA ILE A 12 36.44 -16.56 9.98
C ILE A 12 35.85 -17.97 10.08
N VAL A 13 35.84 -18.59 11.27
CA VAL A 13 35.23 -19.92 11.46
C VAL A 13 33.71 -19.89 11.25
N SER A 14 33.01 -18.81 11.60
CA SER A 14 31.56 -18.68 11.32
C SER A 14 31.25 -18.51 9.82
N TYR A 15 32.07 -17.74 9.10
CA TYR A 15 31.86 -17.48 7.68
C TYR A 15 32.25 -18.67 6.80
N GLU A 16 33.35 -19.37 7.13
CA GLU A 16 33.74 -20.60 6.43
C GLU A 16 32.80 -21.76 6.73
N VAL A 17 32.22 -21.88 7.94
CA VAL A 17 31.21 -22.90 8.23
C VAL A 17 29.88 -22.61 7.50
N LYS A 18 29.47 -21.34 7.37
CA LYS A 18 28.29 -20.96 6.57
C LYS A 18 28.49 -21.23 5.08
N ASN A 19 29.66 -20.90 4.52
CA ASN A 19 29.97 -21.18 3.11
C ASN A 19 30.24 -22.67 2.85
N ALA A 20 30.82 -23.40 3.81
CA ALA A 20 30.99 -24.85 3.71
C ALA A 20 29.63 -25.56 3.78
N LEU A 21 28.68 -25.12 4.60
CA LEU A 21 27.31 -25.67 4.55
C LEU A 21 26.60 -25.35 3.23
N PHE A 22 26.83 -24.18 2.65
CA PHE A 22 26.26 -23.81 1.34
C PHE A 22 26.87 -24.62 0.18
N LEU A 23 28.17 -24.93 0.25
CA LEU A 23 28.87 -25.74 -0.75
C LEU A 23 28.65 -27.25 -0.57
N PHE A 24 28.45 -27.76 0.66
CA PHE A 24 28.12 -29.18 0.88
C PHE A 24 26.67 -29.51 0.48
N TYR A 25 25.75 -28.54 0.49
CA TYR A 25 24.36 -28.76 0.08
C TYR A 25 24.12 -28.67 -1.44
N THR A 26 25.08 -28.14 -2.20
CA THR A 26 24.97 -28.02 -3.67
C THR A 26 25.48 -29.25 -4.44
N GLU A 27 26.07 -30.25 -3.76
CA GLU A 27 26.51 -31.50 -4.40
C GLU A 27 25.67 -32.75 -4.04
N LYS A 28 24.64 -32.65 -3.20
CA LYS A 28 23.78 -33.82 -2.88
C LYS A 28 22.30 -33.48 -2.71
N THR A 29 21.62 -33.09 -3.79
CA THR A 29 20.17 -33.26 -3.90
C THR A 29 19.80 -33.71 -5.33
N LEU A 30 19.26 -34.92 -5.41
CA LEU A 30 18.56 -35.44 -6.59
C LEU A 30 17.30 -34.57 -6.87
N PRO A 31 16.82 -34.52 -8.12
CA PRO A 31 15.75 -33.60 -8.50
C PRO A 31 14.42 -34.05 -7.88
N GLY A 32 13.71 -33.12 -7.22
CA GLY A 32 12.27 -33.27 -7.01
C GLY A 32 11.70 -33.18 -5.59
N HIS A 33 12.32 -32.50 -4.63
CA HIS A 33 11.65 -32.13 -3.36
C HIS A 33 12.01 -30.70 -2.96
N CYS A 34 11.03 -29.80 -3.02
CA CYS A 34 11.14 -28.45 -2.49
C CYS A 34 10.76 -28.50 -1.00
N VAL A 35 11.73 -28.33 -0.10
CA VAL A 35 11.46 -28.12 1.31
C VAL A 35 11.57 -26.63 1.57
N SER A 36 10.44 -25.94 1.66
CA SER A 36 10.39 -24.54 2.07
C SER A 36 10.73 -24.45 3.55
N PHE A 37 11.94 -24.00 3.86
CA PHE A 37 12.32 -23.61 5.21
C PHE A 37 11.84 -22.18 5.44
N TRP A 38 10.76 -22.02 6.22
CA TRP A 38 10.31 -20.72 6.70
C TRP A 38 11.31 -20.27 7.77
N MET A 39 12.18 -19.32 7.44
CA MET A 39 12.77 -18.46 8.47
C MET A 39 11.67 -17.50 8.89
N GLU A 40 11.17 -17.65 10.12
CA GLU A 40 10.36 -16.61 10.74
C GLU A 40 11.23 -15.36 10.89
N ASP A 41 10.87 -14.29 10.16
CA ASP A 41 11.49 -12.97 10.30
C ASP A 41 11.16 -12.42 11.69
N GLU A 42 12.13 -12.47 12.62
CA GLU A 42 12.03 -11.89 13.98
C GLU A 42 11.79 -10.36 13.99
N ASP A 43 11.77 -9.69 12.82
CA ASP A 43 11.63 -8.24 12.68
C ASP A 43 10.24 -7.73 12.31
N ASN A 44 9.26 -8.61 12.06
CA ASN A 44 7.90 -8.18 11.73
C ASN A 44 7.04 -7.92 12.99
N LEU A 45 7.46 -6.99 13.85
CA LEU A 45 6.73 -6.64 15.08
C LEU A 45 5.33 -6.07 14.83
N CYS A 46 4.97 -5.71 13.60
CA CYS A 46 3.62 -5.29 13.23
C CYS A 46 2.75 -6.45 12.72
N ALA A 47 3.26 -7.68 12.65
CA ALA A 47 2.52 -8.84 12.13
C ALA A 47 1.22 -9.14 12.90
N ASP A 48 1.12 -8.71 14.15
CA ASP A 48 -0.03 -8.90 15.02
C ASP A 48 -0.90 -7.64 15.18
N ALA A 49 -0.61 -6.56 14.44
CA ALA A 49 -1.43 -5.37 14.47
C ALA A 49 -2.74 -5.57 13.67
N GLU A 50 -3.88 -5.25 14.28
CA GLU A 50 -5.17 -5.32 13.63
C GLU A 50 -5.33 -4.18 12.60
N GLY A 51 -5.53 -4.53 11.33
CA GLY A 51 -5.64 -3.53 10.26
C GLY A 51 -7.01 -2.87 10.19
N PHE A 52 -7.07 -1.54 10.33
CA PHE A 52 -8.30 -0.74 10.25
C PHE A 52 -8.28 0.28 9.09
N VAL A 53 -9.47 0.70 8.65
CA VAL A 53 -9.64 1.83 7.73
C VAL A 53 -10.30 2.97 8.52
N PRO A 54 -9.67 4.16 8.61
CA PRO A 54 -10.25 5.28 9.35
C PRO A 54 -11.46 5.85 8.60
N GLU A 55 -12.41 6.39 9.36
CA GLU A 55 -13.48 7.25 8.86
C GLU A 55 -12.88 8.60 8.45
N MET A 56 -13.21 9.07 7.24
CA MET A 56 -12.83 10.42 6.79
C MET A 56 -13.84 11.43 7.30
N ILE A 57 -13.39 12.38 8.11
CA ILE A 57 -14.19 13.51 8.57
C ILE A 57 -13.80 14.73 7.76
N GLU A 58 -14.72 15.18 6.92
CA GLU A 58 -14.58 16.43 6.18
C GLU A 58 -14.86 17.61 7.11
N HIS A 59 -13.85 18.43 7.33
CA HIS A 59 -13.98 19.73 7.97
C HIS A 59 -13.70 20.83 6.92
N LYS A 60 -14.33 22.00 7.08
CA LYS A 60 -14.33 23.09 6.08
C LYS A 60 -12.94 23.52 5.56
N THR A 61 -11.87 23.22 6.30
CA THR A 61 -10.50 23.61 5.98
C THR A 61 -9.53 22.44 5.89
N ASN A 62 -9.68 21.40 6.74
CA ASN A 62 -8.78 20.24 6.80
C ASN A 62 -9.59 18.95 7.00
N ASN A 63 -9.17 17.87 6.33
CA ASN A 63 -9.76 16.54 6.51
C ASN A 63 -9.05 15.81 7.66
N TYR A 64 -9.82 15.10 8.48
CA TYR A 64 -9.30 14.25 9.54
C TYR A 64 -9.61 12.79 9.29
N HIS A 65 -8.73 11.92 9.78
CA HIS A 65 -8.92 10.50 9.90
C HIS A 65 -9.36 10.18 11.32
N ARG A 66 -10.50 9.51 11.47
CA ARG A 66 -11.02 9.05 12.76
C ARG A 66 -10.97 7.54 12.86
N PHE A 67 -10.53 7.05 14.01
CA PHE A 67 -10.51 5.64 14.35
C PHE A 67 -11.16 5.42 15.71
N GLN A 68 -12.28 4.70 15.74
CA GLN A 68 -12.90 4.22 16.97
C GLN A 68 -12.26 2.90 17.38
N CYS A 69 -11.37 2.96 18.37
CA CYS A 69 -10.69 1.79 18.91
C CYS A 69 -11.62 1.04 19.88
N PRO A 70 -11.90 -0.26 19.65
CA PRO A 70 -12.84 -1.01 20.48
C PRO A 70 -12.25 -1.55 21.79
N HIS A 71 -10.93 -1.81 21.85
CA HIS A 71 -10.25 -2.45 22.98
C HIS A 71 -8.74 -2.18 22.97
N ALA A 72 -8.06 -2.59 24.03
CA ALA A 72 -6.59 -2.55 24.10
C ALA A 72 -5.96 -3.39 22.99
N GLY A 73 -4.87 -2.93 22.40
CA GLY A 73 -4.18 -3.66 21.34
C GLY A 73 -3.44 -2.76 20.35
N ARG A 74 -2.84 -3.37 19.34
CA ARG A 74 -2.12 -2.68 18.26
C ARG A 74 -2.98 -2.62 17.01
N PHE A 75 -3.12 -1.43 16.44
CA PHE A 75 -3.99 -1.20 15.29
C PHE A 75 -3.24 -0.45 14.20
N GLN A 76 -3.17 -1.03 13.00
CA GLN A 76 -2.49 -0.44 11.85
C GLN A 76 -3.49 0.19 10.88
N CYS A 77 -3.27 1.47 10.55
CA CYS A 77 -4.06 2.14 9.55
C CYS A 77 -3.69 1.65 8.14
N ARG A 78 -4.67 1.16 7.37
CA ARG A 78 -4.45 0.70 5.99
C ARG A 78 -4.17 1.82 4.98
N LEU A 79 -4.44 3.08 5.33
CA LEU A 79 -4.22 4.22 4.44
C LEU A 79 -2.83 4.82 4.62
N THR A 80 -2.42 5.02 5.87
CA THR A 80 -1.19 5.73 6.24
C THR A 80 -0.09 4.83 6.75
N ASN A 81 -0.39 3.58 7.11
CA ASN A 81 0.49 2.65 7.83
C ASN A 81 0.92 3.10 9.24
N LEU A 82 0.32 4.15 9.80
CA LEU A 82 0.50 4.44 11.23
C LEU A 82 -0.01 3.27 12.07
N VAL A 83 0.73 2.90 13.12
CA VAL A 83 0.24 1.95 14.13
C VAL A 83 0.05 2.67 15.46
N PHE A 84 -1.13 2.46 16.04
CA PHE A 84 -1.51 2.94 17.37
C PHE A 84 -1.54 1.75 18.33
N GLU A 85 -0.75 1.81 19.40
CA GLU A 85 -0.84 0.86 20.50
C GLU A 85 -1.67 1.46 21.63
N MET A 86 -2.91 0.98 21.73
CA MET A 86 -3.96 1.52 22.59
C MET A 86 -4.02 0.76 23.91
N GLU A 87 -4.19 1.48 25.03
CA GLU A 87 -4.38 0.87 26.37
C GLU A 87 -5.77 0.24 26.56
N GLY A 88 -6.74 0.67 25.75
CA GLY A 88 -8.14 0.32 25.91
C GLY A 88 -8.98 0.88 24.77
N LYS A 89 -10.30 0.83 24.96
CA LYS A 89 -11.24 1.52 24.08
C LYS A 89 -10.94 3.02 24.07
N GLY A 90 -11.07 3.66 22.91
CA GLY A 90 -10.91 5.10 22.76
C GLY A 90 -11.19 5.57 21.34
N GLU A 91 -10.94 6.84 21.07
CA GLU A 91 -11.09 7.45 19.75
C GLU A 91 -9.81 8.18 19.39
N VAL A 92 -9.17 7.77 18.29
CA VAL A 92 -8.02 8.47 17.73
C VAL A 92 -8.48 9.35 16.59
N LEU A 93 -8.08 10.62 16.62
CA LEU A 93 -8.29 11.57 15.55
C LEU A 93 -6.92 12.03 15.07
N TYR A 94 -6.64 11.93 13.77
CA TYR A 94 -5.39 12.44 13.25
C TYR A 94 -5.53 13.01 11.86
N ARG A 95 -4.59 13.86 11.45
CA ARG A 95 -4.47 14.32 10.06
C ARG A 95 -3.02 14.35 9.62
N ILE A 96 -2.81 14.34 8.31
CA ILE A 96 -1.51 14.62 7.72
C ILE A 96 -1.43 16.13 7.52
N ASP A 97 -0.49 16.76 8.19
CA ASP A 97 -0.25 18.19 8.11
C ASP A 97 0.92 18.50 7.17
N SER A 98 1.10 19.77 6.83
CA SER A 98 2.14 20.23 5.93
C SER A 98 3.38 20.69 6.68
N TRP A 99 4.56 20.43 6.08
CA TRP A 99 5.80 21.06 6.48
C TRP A 99 5.76 22.55 6.12
N ASP A 100 5.14 23.38 6.94
CA ASP A 100 5.27 24.84 6.81
C ASP A 100 6.72 25.26 7.11
N THR A 101 7.17 26.33 6.45
CA THR A 101 8.48 26.96 6.61
C THR A 101 8.89 27.17 8.08
N ASN A 102 7.93 27.51 8.96
CA ASN A 102 8.20 27.74 10.39
C ASN A 102 8.57 26.45 11.16
N VAL A 103 8.13 25.27 10.70
CA VAL A 103 8.38 23.98 11.36
C VAL A 103 9.82 23.50 11.13
N LEU A 104 10.44 23.93 10.03
CA LEU A 104 11.79 23.52 9.63
C LEU A 104 12.90 24.27 10.37
N ASP A 105 12.66 25.50 10.81
CA ASP A 105 13.67 26.39 11.40
C ASP A 105 14.29 25.86 12.72
N GLY A 106 13.64 24.89 13.38
CA GLY A 106 14.12 24.27 14.62
C GLY A 106 14.92 22.96 14.45
N LEU A 107 14.94 22.36 13.26
CA LEU A 107 15.45 20.99 13.06
C LEU A 107 16.98 20.87 12.97
N GLY A 108 17.70 21.99 12.87
CA GLY A 108 19.17 22.00 12.86
C GLY A 108 19.76 21.18 11.70
N GLN A 109 20.49 20.10 12.03
CA GLN A 109 21.11 19.19 11.04
C GLN A 109 20.23 18.00 10.62
N MET A 110 18.93 18.09 10.91
CA MET A 110 17.94 17.07 10.56
C MET A 110 17.07 17.53 9.39
N LYS A 111 16.57 16.57 8.62
CA LYS A 111 15.63 16.77 7.51
C LYS A 111 14.40 15.87 7.69
N PRO A 112 13.25 16.25 7.12
CA PRO A 112 12.09 15.38 7.03
C PRO A 112 12.42 13.99 6.48
N ALA A 113 11.84 12.97 7.09
CA ALA A 113 11.89 11.57 6.66
C ALA A 113 10.48 10.94 6.54
N GLY A 114 9.43 11.75 6.65
CA GLY A 114 8.05 11.32 6.50
C GLY A 114 7.06 12.50 6.56
N PRO A 115 5.76 12.19 6.43
CA PRO A 115 4.69 13.17 6.65
C PRO A 115 4.68 13.69 8.09
N LEU A 116 4.11 14.89 8.26
CA LEU A 116 3.80 15.47 9.57
C LEU A 116 2.41 14.96 9.99
N TYR A 117 2.27 14.48 11.21
CA TYR A 117 1.01 13.94 11.73
C TYR A 117 0.56 14.75 12.94
N ASP A 118 -0.62 15.37 12.86
CA ASP A 118 -1.29 15.93 14.05
C ASP A 118 -2.22 14.85 14.60
N ILE A 119 -1.96 14.38 15.82
CA ILE A 119 -2.60 13.21 16.43
C ILE A 119 -3.17 13.60 17.78
N ASP A 120 -4.47 13.33 17.95
CA ASP A 120 -5.22 13.45 19.19
C ASP A 120 -5.86 12.10 19.56
N CYS A 121 -6.13 11.93 20.85
CA CYS A 121 -6.86 10.78 21.37
C CYS A 121 -7.87 11.23 22.43
N PHE A 122 -9.12 10.77 22.29
CA PHE A 122 -10.23 11.04 23.19
C PHE A 122 -10.71 9.74 23.82
N GLU A 123 -11.18 9.81 25.06
CA GLU A 123 -11.79 8.67 25.77
C GLU A 123 -10.88 7.42 25.85
N GLY A 124 -9.56 7.59 25.75
CA GLY A 124 -8.55 6.52 25.77
C GLY A 124 -7.13 7.08 25.82
N SER A 125 -6.14 6.19 25.80
CA SER A 125 -4.71 6.54 25.83
C SER A 125 -3.94 5.71 24.80
N ILE A 126 -2.96 6.35 24.17
CA ILE A 126 -1.98 5.72 23.27
C ILE A 126 -0.69 5.54 24.05
N ASN A 127 -0.19 4.32 24.15
CA ASN A 127 1.10 4.04 24.80
C ASN A 127 2.28 4.20 23.85
N TYR A 128 2.13 3.70 22.63
CA TYR A 128 3.17 3.74 21.63
C TYR A 128 2.62 4.14 20.27
N LEU A 129 3.40 4.93 19.54
CA LEU A 129 3.18 5.22 18.13
C LEU A 129 4.28 4.56 17.31
N TYR A 130 3.87 4.02 16.16
CA TYR A 130 4.76 3.44 15.18
C TYR A 130 4.62 4.26 13.91
N PHE A 131 5.66 5.01 13.58
CA PHE A 131 5.70 5.86 12.40
C PHE A 131 6.32 5.11 11.21
N PRO A 132 5.63 5.03 10.07
CA PRO A 132 6.16 4.36 8.90
C PRO A 132 7.31 5.16 8.29
N HIS A 133 8.47 4.51 8.11
CA HIS A 133 9.59 5.09 7.37
C HIS A 133 9.85 4.32 6.09
N CYS A 134 10.63 4.95 5.21
CA CYS A 134 11.08 4.34 3.97
C CYS A 134 12.61 4.20 3.89
N GLU A 135 13.35 4.55 4.94
CA GLU A 135 14.80 4.36 4.96
C GLU A 135 15.19 2.89 4.85
N ILE A 136 16.20 2.60 4.03
CA ILE A 136 16.86 1.29 4.02
C ILE A 136 17.91 1.32 5.12
N LEU A 137 17.65 0.57 6.20
CA LEU A 137 18.48 0.60 7.39
C LEU A 137 19.91 0.17 7.07
N THR A 138 20.84 1.05 7.42
CA THR A 138 22.29 0.81 7.40
C THR A 138 22.85 1.35 8.71
N ASP A 139 24.10 1.03 9.05
CA ASP A 139 24.77 1.53 10.26
C ASP A 139 24.83 3.08 10.35
N GLN A 140 24.49 3.79 9.26
CA GLN A 140 24.53 5.25 9.14
C GLN A 140 23.13 5.91 9.16
N ALA A 141 22.05 5.12 9.11
CA ALA A 141 20.68 5.64 9.08
C ALA A 141 20.20 5.96 10.52
N GLU A 142 20.39 7.20 10.96
CA GLU A 142 19.85 7.67 12.24
C GLU A 142 18.50 8.37 12.03
N LEU A 143 17.44 7.69 12.46
CA LEU A 143 16.07 8.20 12.51
C LEU A 143 15.71 8.68 13.92
N ALA A 144 14.90 9.73 13.99
CA ALA A 144 14.29 10.22 15.22
C ALA A 144 12.89 10.76 14.95
N VAL A 145 12.15 11.08 16.02
CA VAL A 145 10.82 11.72 15.91
C VAL A 145 10.89 13.13 16.48
N ALA A 146 10.53 14.13 15.67
CA ALA A 146 10.25 15.47 16.15
C ALA A 146 8.84 15.51 16.72
N HIS A 147 8.68 16.06 17.92
CA HIS A 147 7.41 16.31 18.56
C HIS A 147 7.26 17.81 18.82
N PHE A 148 6.20 18.42 18.28
CA PHE A 148 5.94 19.84 18.38
C PHE A 148 4.75 20.07 19.31
N THR A 149 4.96 20.82 20.39
CA THR A 149 3.92 21.10 21.41
C THR A 149 4.00 22.56 21.84
N ASP A 150 2.90 23.31 21.72
CA ASP A 150 2.78 24.71 22.16
C ASP A 150 3.95 25.62 21.71
N GLY A 151 4.45 25.42 20.48
CA GLY A 151 5.57 26.18 19.91
C GLY A 151 6.97 25.71 20.34
N ASN A 152 7.07 24.62 21.11
CA ASN A 152 8.32 23.96 21.44
C ASN A 152 8.56 22.75 20.53
N LEU A 153 9.82 22.45 20.28
CA LEU A 153 10.27 21.26 19.55
C LEU A 153 11.07 20.37 20.50
N GLU A 154 10.62 19.12 20.65
CA GLU A 154 11.34 18.03 21.31
C GLU A 154 11.79 17.01 20.27
N ILE A 155 13.03 16.52 20.38
CA ILE A 155 13.51 15.39 19.58
C ILE A 155 13.46 14.14 20.45
N ILE A 156 12.61 13.20 20.06
CA ILE A 156 12.41 11.92 20.74
C ILE A 156 13.28 10.86 20.06
N GLU A 157 14.15 10.24 20.85
CA GLU A 157 14.92 9.08 20.41
C GLU A 157 14.01 7.84 20.31
N PRO A 158 14.08 7.08 19.20
CA PRO A 158 13.30 5.86 19.06
C PRO A 158 13.61 4.83 20.14
N LEU A 159 12.57 4.13 20.59
CA LEU A 159 12.74 2.92 21.40
C LEU A 159 13.28 1.77 20.55
N LYS A 160 12.80 1.68 19.31
CA LYS A 160 13.21 0.69 18.32
C LYS A 160 12.92 1.23 16.92
N VAL A 161 13.78 0.87 15.99
CA VAL A 161 13.58 1.07 14.55
C VAL A 161 13.54 -0.31 13.90
N THR A 162 12.45 -0.64 13.22
CA THR A 162 12.30 -1.87 12.44
C THR A 162 12.59 -1.58 10.96
N ASN A 163 12.43 -2.56 10.07
CA ASN A 163 12.60 -2.32 8.63
C ASN A 163 11.53 -1.39 8.03
N THR A 164 10.45 -1.11 8.76
CA THR A 164 9.29 -0.35 8.25
C THR A 164 8.80 0.74 9.19
N HIS A 165 9.07 0.66 10.50
CA HIS A 165 8.52 1.57 11.49
C HIS A 165 9.54 2.03 12.54
N VAL A 166 9.39 3.28 12.96
CA VAL A 166 10.04 3.84 14.15
C VAL A 166 9.04 3.83 15.30
N ILE A 167 9.44 3.26 16.44
CA ILE A 167 8.57 3.07 17.61
C ILE A 167 8.98 4.06 18.70
N ILE A 168 8.02 4.84 19.21
CA ILE A 168 8.21 5.74 20.34
C ILE A 168 7.15 5.50 21.42
N ALA A 169 7.51 5.75 22.68
CA ALA A 169 6.54 5.87 23.77
C ALA A 169 5.93 7.27 23.76
N ILE A 170 4.63 7.35 23.98
CA ILE A 170 3.90 8.61 24.04
C ILE A 170 3.75 9.09 25.48
N ARG A 171 3.91 10.40 25.65
CA ARG A 171 3.69 11.10 26.93
C ARG A 171 2.60 12.14 26.76
N ASP A 172 2.73 12.94 25.71
CA ASP A 172 1.77 13.95 25.28
C ASP A 172 1.48 13.74 23.79
N LEU A 173 0.31 14.16 23.33
CA LEU A 173 -0.15 14.06 21.95
C LEU A 173 -0.25 15.45 21.33
N SER A 174 0.27 15.59 20.11
CA SER A 174 0.21 16.79 19.30
C SER A 174 0.73 16.47 17.89
N ILE A 175 1.63 17.29 17.36
CA ILE A 175 2.21 17.15 16.03
C ILE A 175 3.53 16.36 16.10
N PHE A 176 3.64 15.32 15.29
CA PHE A 176 4.81 14.46 15.19
C PHE A 176 5.34 14.36 13.77
N ALA A 177 6.66 14.24 13.61
CA ALA A 177 7.29 14.05 12.32
C ALA A 177 8.49 13.11 12.41
N LEU A 178 8.66 12.24 11.41
CA LEU A 178 9.92 11.52 11.25
C LEU A 178 11.00 12.44 10.69
N ILE A 179 12.17 12.39 11.30
CA ILE A 179 13.34 13.15 10.89
C ILE A 179 14.58 12.26 10.79
N SER A 180 15.52 12.66 9.94
CA SER A 180 16.77 11.96 9.67
C SER A 180 17.93 12.94 9.52
N LYS A 181 19.18 12.50 9.70
CA LYS A 181 20.36 13.35 9.47
C LYS A 181 20.47 13.80 8.01
N ILE A 182 20.80 15.08 7.79
CA ILE A 182 20.91 15.68 6.44
C ILE A 182 21.90 14.92 5.55
N PHE A 183 23.03 14.46 6.10
CA PHE A 183 24.12 13.80 5.37
C PHE A 183 23.81 12.36 4.93
N PHE A 184 22.65 11.80 5.28
CA PHE A 184 22.27 10.50 4.77
C PHE A 184 21.94 10.57 3.27
N ALA A 185 22.72 9.84 2.46
CA ALA A 185 22.66 9.82 1.00
C ALA A 185 22.37 8.43 0.42
N GLY A 186 21.83 7.52 1.25
CA GLY A 186 21.49 6.16 0.83
C GLY A 186 20.17 6.08 0.04
N PRO A 187 19.94 4.96 -0.67
CA PRO A 187 18.65 4.67 -1.27
C PRO A 187 17.57 4.52 -0.19
N ILE A 188 16.34 4.85 -0.57
CA ILE A 188 15.12 4.65 0.23
C ILE A 188 14.14 3.78 -0.54
N ASN A 189 13.25 3.11 0.18
CA ASN A 189 12.07 2.48 -0.40
C ASN A 189 11.17 3.58 -0.96
N ALA A 190 11.06 3.66 -2.28
CA ALA A 190 10.28 4.66 -2.97
C ALA A 190 9.07 4.01 -3.66
N GLN A 191 8.24 4.85 -4.27
CA GLN A 191 7.10 4.42 -5.07
C GLN A 191 6.98 5.21 -6.36
N VAL A 192 6.56 4.51 -7.41
CA VAL A 192 6.18 5.08 -8.71
C VAL A 192 4.66 5.03 -8.83
N LEU A 193 4.02 6.20 -8.89
CA LEU A 193 2.56 6.31 -9.02
C LEU A 193 2.17 6.88 -10.38
N PHE A 194 1.06 6.38 -10.90
CA PHE A 194 0.57 6.74 -12.22
C PHE A 194 -0.86 7.27 -12.14
N PHE A 195 -1.07 8.40 -12.79
CA PHE A 195 -2.37 9.05 -12.94
C PHE A 195 -2.55 9.40 -14.40
N TYR A 196 -3.74 9.20 -14.97
CA TYR A 196 -4.00 9.62 -16.35
C TYR A 196 -5.39 10.21 -16.52
N LYS A 197 -5.53 11.10 -17.50
CA LYS A 197 -6.83 11.60 -17.95
C LYS A 197 -6.87 11.74 -19.47
N PRO A 198 -8.03 11.53 -20.11
CA PRO A 198 -8.23 11.92 -21.50
C PRO A 198 -8.07 13.42 -21.69
N VAL A 199 -7.44 13.86 -22.78
CA VAL A 199 -7.32 15.29 -23.10
C VAL A 199 -8.60 15.77 -23.79
N THR A 200 -9.27 16.74 -23.18
CA THR A 200 -10.51 17.31 -23.71
C THR A 200 -10.29 17.93 -25.09
N GLY A 201 -11.13 17.56 -26.05
CA GLY A 201 -11.09 18.11 -27.41
C GLY A 201 -10.08 17.43 -28.35
N VAL A 202 -9.28 16.46 -27.88
CA VAL A 202 -8.36 15.70 -28.73
C VAL A 202 -8.67 14.20 -28.61
N GLN A 203 -9.08 13.56 -29.72
CA GLN A 203 -9.39 12.14 -29.71
C GLN A 203 -8.14 11.31 -29.42
N ASN A 204 -8.30 10.25 -28.61
CA ASN A 204 -7.28 9.26 -28.25
C ASN A 204 -6.05 9.78 -27.51
N LEU A 205 -5.91 11.10 -27.31
CA LEU A 205 -4.82 11.68 -26.55
C LEU A 205 -5.12 11.61 -25.05
N ARG A 206 -4.13 11.17 -24.29
CA ARG A 206 -4.20 11.03 -22.83
C ARG A 206 -2.99 11.69 -22.22
N GLU A 207 -3.20 12.45 -21.17
CA GLU A 207 -2.14 13.00 -20.34
C GLU A 207 -1.91 12.01 -19.20
N MET A 208 -0.68 11.53 -19.07
CA MET A 208 -0.24 10.60 -18.03
C MET A 208 0.80 11.29 -17.15
N HIS A 209 0.54 11.31 -15.85
CA HIS A 209 1.42 11.80 -14.81
C HIS A 209 2.10 10.63 -14.12
N ILE A 210 3.42 10.72 -14.00
CA ILE A 210 4.27 9.75 -13.31
C ILE A 210 4.89 10.47 -12.11
N HIS A 211 4.59 10.00 -10.91
CA HIS A 211 5.16 10.52 -9.67
C HIS A 211 6.23 9.58 -9.15
N LEU A 212 7.34 10.15 -8.69
CA LEU A 212 8.35 9.46 -7.90
C LEU A 212 8.28 10.02 -6.49
N LEU A 213 7.85 9.22 -5.52
CA LEU A 213 7.64 9.67 -4.15
C LEU A 213 8.31 8.71 -3.15
N PRO A 214 8.65 9.19 -1.94
CA PRO A 214 9.01 8.30 -0.83
C PRO A 214 7.89 7.28 -0.55
N GLY A 215 8.26 6.05 -0.21
CA GLY A 215 7.31 4.95 -0.03
C GLY A 215 6.36 5.09 1.16
N ASN A 216 6.65 6.01 2.08
CA ASN A 216 5.80 6.35 3.22
C ASN A 216 4.87 7.56 2.97
N VAL A 217 4.80 8.07 1.73
CA VAL A 217 3.76 9.04 1.34
C VAL A 217 2.45 8.28 1.06
N PRO A 218 1.34 8.58 1.75
CA PRO A 218 0.10 7.85 1.53
C PRO A 218 -0.52 8.15 0.15
N LEU A 219 -0.93 7.10 -0.56
CA LEU A 219 -1.56 7.22 -1.89
C LEU A 219 -2.84 8.08 -1.87
N THR A 220 -3.56 8.09 -0.74
CA THR A 220 -4.77 8.91 -0.56
C THR A 220 -4.46 10.40 -0.67
N GLU A 221 -3.34 10.85 -0.10
CA GLU A 221 -2.93 12.25 -0.14
C GLU A 221 -2.64 12.70 -1.58
N VAL A 222 -1.98 11.84 -2.35
CA VAL A 222 -1.71 12.11 -3.77
C VAL A 222 -3.03 12.10 -4.55
N LYS A 223 -3.90 11.10 -4.36
CA LYS A 223 -5.20 11.02 -5.06
C LYS A 223 -6.07 12.25 -4.85
N ASN A 224 -6.08 12.81 -3.65
CA ASN A 224 -6.89 13.98 -3.31
C ASN A 224 -6.49 15.24 -4.12
N GLN A 225 -5.27 15.30 -4.67
CA GLN A 225 -4.82 16.40 -5.53
C GLN A 225 -5.11 16.19 -7.02
N TYR A 226 -5.43 14.95 -7.42
CA TYR A 226 -5.62 14.55 -8.82
C TYR A 226 -7.02 13.95 -9.04
N LEU A 227 -8.05 14.59 -8.50
CA LEU A 227 -9.44 14.10 -8.56
C LEU A 227 -10.00 13.96 -9.98
N ASP A 228 -9.48 14.73 -10.95
CA ASP A 228 -9.83 14.64 -12.37
C ASP A 228 -9.02 13.58 -13.13
N PHE A 229 -8.09 12.88 -12.47
CA PHE A 229 -7.31 11.80 -13.04
C PHE A 229 -7.73 10.44 -12.49
N THR A 230 -7.50 9.42 -13.31
CA THR A 230 -7.61 8.02 -12.93
C THR A 230 -6.25 7.49 -12.47
N ASN A 231 -6.17 6.99 -11.24
CA ASN A 231 -4.99 6.30 -10.74
C ASN A 231 -4.90 4.87 -11.32
N VAL A 232 -3.74 4.50 -11.87
CA VAL A 232 -3.49 3.14 -12.34
C VAL A 232 -2.98 2.30 -11.17
N ARG A 233 -3.66 1.19 -10.87
CA ARG A 233 -3.19 0.23 -9.86
C ARG A 233 -2.11 -0.66 -10.47
N THR A 234 -0.93 -0.67 -9.87
CA THR A 234 0.23 -1.45 -10.30
C THR A 234 1.17 -1.72 -9.13
N SER A 235 2.19 -2.57 -9.34
CA SER A 235 3.32 -2.63 -8.44
C SER A 235 4.04 -1.27 -8.48
N SER A 236 4.01 -0.54 -7.37
CA SER A 236 4.60 0.81 -7.30
C SER A 236 5.97 0.82 -6.63
N LYS A 237 6.30 -0.22 -5.87
CA LYS A 237 7.49 -0.25 -5.00
C LYS A 237 8.79 -0.29 -5.82
N CYS A 238 9.74 0.56 -5.46
CA CYS A 238 11.09 0.57 -6.02
C CYS A 238 12.09 1.11 -4.98
N GLN A 239 13.37 1.21 -5.34
CA GLN A 239 14.38 1.88 -4.51
C GLN A 239 14.99 3.04 -5.29
N LEU A 240 14.92 4.24 -4.71
CA LEU A 240 15.47 5.46 -5.31
C LEU A 240 16.38 6.17 -4.32
N THR A 241 17.39 6.85 -4.83
CA THR A 241 18.35 7.61 -4.04
C THR A 241 18.05 9.10 -4.19
N PRO A 242 17.69 9.81 -3.10
CA PRO A 242 17.47 11.25 -3.13
C PRO A 242 18.67 12.02 -3.73
N GLY A 243 18.39 13.03 -4.54
CA GLY A 243 19.39 13.84 -5.25
C GLY A 243 19.98 13.18 -6.50
N ARG A 244 19.58 11.94 -6.85
CA ARG A 244 19.97 11.28 -8.11
C ARG A 244 18.95 11.55 -9.21
N LYS A 245 19.41 11.47 -10.45
CA LYS A 245 18.62 11.69 -11.65
C LYS A 245 18.06 10.38 -12.20
N TYR A 246 16.81 10.44 -12.65
CA TYR A 246 16.07 9.31 -13.20
C TYR A 246 15.41 9.69 -14.53
N LYS A 247 15.11 8.68 -15.34
CA LYS A 247 14.43 8.82 -16.64
C LYS A 247 13.28 7.83 -16.75
N ALA A 248 12.10 8.31 -17.11
CA ALA A 248 11.01 7.43 -17.51
C ALA A 248 11.24 6.96 -18.97
N SER A 249 11.12 5.65 -19.21
CA SER A 249 11.14 5.08 -20.55
C SER A 249 9.72 4.77 -20.97
N CYS A 250 9.19 5.53 -21.94
CA CYS A 250 7.78 5.49 -22.35
C CYS A 250 7.61 5.26 -23.85
N GLY A 251 8.59 4.61 -24.51
CA GLY A 251 8.66 4.50 -25.96
C GLY A 251 7.36 3.98 -26.60
N PRO A 252 6.82 4.64 -27.64
CA PRO A 252 7.42 5.71 -28.45
C PRO A 252 7.24 7.15 -27.93
N TYR A 253 6.63 7.34 -26.76
CA TYR A 253 6.29 8.68 -26.23
C TYR A 253 7.47 9.29 -25.46
N VAL A 254 7.53 10.63 -25.47
CA VAL A 254 8.61 11.39 -24.83
C VAL A 254 8.10 12.02 -23.54
N PRO A 255 8.64 11.64 -22.37
CA PRO A 255 8.32 12.28 -21.10
C PRO A 255 8.86 13.71 -21.01
N GLN A 256 8.15 14.55 -20.25
CA GLN A 256 8.53 15.93 -19.94
C GLN A 256 8.58 16.14 -18.42
N PRO A 257 9.73 16.54 -17.85
CA PRO A 257 11.06 16.59 -18.48
C PRO A 257 11.55 15.19 -18.92
N GLN A 258 12.65 15.11 -19.68
CA GLN A 258 13.23 13.80 -20.05
C GLN A 258 14.03 13.16 -18.91
N VAL A 259 14.46 13.98 -17.95
CA VAL A 259 15.26 13.60 -16.79
C VAL A 259 14.75 14.43 -15.63
N GLU A 260 14.56 13.79 -14.48
CA GLU A 260 14.17 14.48 -13.25
C GLU A 260 15.04 14.01 -12.08
N THR A 261 15.27 14.87 -11.10
CA THR A 261 15.96 14.53 -9.85
C THR A 261 14.94 14.04 -8.84
N PHE A 262 15.16 12.86 -8.25
CA PHE A 262 14.29 12.37 -7.20
C PHE A 262 14.60 13.07 -5.88
N GLU A 263 13.62 13.74 -5.30
CA GLU A 263 13.71 14.43 -4.02
C GLU A 263 12.78 13.81 -2.98
N ARG A 264 13.05 14.07 -1.69
CA ARG A 264 12.20 13.62 -0.58
C ARG A 264 10.97 14.52 -0.43
N ASP A 265 10.05 14.39 -1.36
CA ASP A 265 8.78 15.13 -1.32
C ASP A 265 7.78 14.46 -0.37
N HIS A 266 7.50 15.11 0.75
CA HIS A 266 6.48 14.72 1.73
C HIS A 266 5.29 15.69 1.73
N GLY A 267 5.09 16.42 0.62
CA GLY A 267 4.02 17.38 0.44
C GLY A 267 4.39 18.80 0.89
N PRO A 268 3.41 19.73 0.88
CA PRO A 268 1.99 19.47 0.65
C PRO A 268 1.60 19.31 -0.82
N ASN A 269 2.45 19.66 -1.79
CA ASN A 269 2.12 19.61 -3.22
C ASN A 269 2.89 18.48 -3.90
N TYR A 270 2.19 17.42 -4.34
CA TYR A 270 2.83 16.28 -4.99
C TYR A 270 2.88 16.48 -6.50
N HIS A 271 3.94 17.09 -7.00
CA HIS A 271 4.10 17.32 -8.43
C HIS A 271 4.49 16.03 -9.19
N PRO A 272 4.06 15.86 -10.45
CA PRO A 272 4.51 14.74 -11.26
C PRO A 272 5.99 14.94 -11.61
N ALA A 273 6.79 13.88 -11.46
CA ALA A 273 8.18 13.88 -11.92
C ALA A 273 8.25 13.86 -13.46
N PHE A 274 7.25 13.25 -14.10
CA PHE A 274 7.13 13.23 -15.56
C PHE A 274 5.68 13.37 -16.01
N VAL A 275 5.47 14.13 -17.08
CA VAL A 275 4.22 14.20 -17.82
C VAL A 275 4.44 13.62 -19.22
N VAL A 276 3.57 12.70 -19.64
CA VAL A 276 3.65 12.00 -20.92
C VAL A 276 2.33 12.11 -21.64
N HIS A 277 2.35 12.48 -22.92
CA HIS A 277 1.17 12.48 -23.76
C HIS A 277 1.13 11.22 -24.61
N VAL A 278 0.05 10.45 -24.47
CA VAL A 278 -0.08 9.10 -25.01
C VAL A 278 -1.30 9.01 -25.92
N GLU A 279 -1.08 8.67 -27.19
CA GLU A 279 -2.15 8.50 -28.20
C GLU A 279 -2.69 7.06 -28.28
N SER A 280 -2.02 6.13 -27.60
CA SER A 280 -2.38 4.72 -27.55
C SER A 280 -3.21 4.40 -26.31
N VAL A 281 -4.04 3.36 -26.40
CA VAL A 281 -4.74 2.76 -25.24
C VAL A 281 -3.80 1.94 -24.36
N ARG A 282 -2.62 1.59 -24.87
CA ARG A 282 -1.61 0.81 -24.16
C ARG A 282 -0.27 1.55 -24.15
N ILE A 283 0.45 1.46 -23.05
CA ILE A 283 1.80 1.99 -22.92
C ILE A 283 2.61 1.06 -22.03
N THR A 284 3.91 0.93 -22.31
CA THR A 284 4.85 0.28 -21.40
C THR A 284 5.75 1.36 -20.82
N VAL A 285 5.89 1.37 -19.50
CA VAL A 285 6.74 2.33 -18.79
C VAL A 285 7.74 1.58 -17.93
N SER A 286 8.99 2.01 -17.94
CA SER A 286 10.02 1.63 -16.95
C SER A 286 10.72 2.86 -16.41
N LEU A 287 11.47 2.71 -15.32
CA LEU A 287 12.28 3.77 -14.75
C LEU A 287 13.77 3.39 -14.80
N LEU A 288 14.58 4.30 -15.32
CA LEU A 288 16.02 4.14 -15.50
C LEU A 288 16.78 5.10 -14.59
N ASP A 289 17.91 4.66 -14.05
CA ASP A 289 18.87 5.54 -13.37
C ASP A 289 19.72 6.37 -14.34
N GLU A 290 20.66 7.13 -13.80
CA GLU A 290 21.60 7.95 -14.57
C GLU A 290 22.53 7.14 -15.50
N ASN A 291 22.76 5.86 -15.21
CA ASN A 291 23.58 4.94 -16.00
C ASN A 291 22.74 4.18 -17.05
N GLY A 292 21.42 4.36 -17.06
CA GLY A 292 20.50 3.63 -17.93
C GLY A 292 20.13 2.23 -17.42
N MET A 293 20.41 1.94 -16.15
CA MET A 293 20.00 0.69 -15.51
C MET A 293 18.55 0.78 -15.06
N GLU A 294 17.78 -0.31 -15.25
CA GLU A 294 16.40 -0.41 -14.79
C GLU A 294 16.35 -0.49 -13.26
N VAL A 295 15.73 0.51 -12.64
CA VAL A 295 15.48 0.56 -11.18
C VAL A 295 14.03 0.24 -10.83
N TRP A 296 13.16 0.24 -11.84
CA TRP A 296 11.80 -0.28 -11.78
C TRP A 296 11.44 -0.84 -13.15
N GLU A 297 11.09 -2.12 -13.17
CA GLU A 297 10.97 -2.93 -14.39
C GLU A 297 9.84 -2.44 -15.32
N PRO A 298 9.88 -2.77 -16.62
CA PRO A 298 8.84 -2.40 -17.56
C PRO A 298 7.46 -2.95 -17.20
N HIS A 299 6.50 -2.07 -16.94
CA HIS A 299 5.09 -2.41 -16.72
C HIS A 299 4.23 -1.93 -17.88
N GLN A 300 3.31 -2.78 -18.31
CA GLN A 300 2.31 -2.42 -19.33
C GLN A 300 1.03 -1.91 -18.67
N PHE A 301 0.50 -0.81 -19.20
CA PHE A 301 -0.71 -0.15 -18.73
C PHE A 301 -1.75 -0.04 -19.82
N PHE A 302 -3.01 -0.13 -19.42
CA PHE A 302 -4.17 0.16 -20.26
C PHE A 302 -4.76 1.51 -19.84
N LEU A 303 -4.60 2.52 -20.71
CA LEU A 303 -5.10 3.87 -20.54
C LEU A 303 -6.45 3.97 -21.24
N THR A 304 -7.50 3.39 -20.68
CA THR A 304 -8.83 3.47 -21.30
C THR A 304 -9.53 4.74 -20.83
N GLY A 305 -9.80 5.65 -21.79
CA GLY A 305 -10.59 6.86 -21.55
C GLY A 305 -12.06 6.50 -21.65
N GLY A 306 -12.77 6.54 -20.53
CA GLY A 306 -14.16 6.09 -20.43
C GLY A 306 -14.28 4.72 -19.75
N ASN A 307 -14.60 4.78 -18.46
CA ASN A 307 -14.89 3.68 -17.54
C ASN A 307 -13.77 2.65 -17.27
N THR A 308 -12.92 2.98 -16.31
CA THR A 308 -12.43 1.94 -15.40
C THR A 308 -13.59 1.19 -14.73
N ASP A 309 -14.73 1.85 -14.47
CA ASP A 309 -15.90 1.18 -13.92
C ASP A 309 -16.52 0.18 -14.90
N LEU A 310 -16.73 0.45 -16.19
CA LEU A 310 -17.30 -0.52 -17.15
C LEU A 310 -16.30 -1.60 -17.60
N LEU A 311 -14.99 -1.32 -17.62
CA LEU A 311 -13.99 -2.35 -17.90
C LEU A 311 -13.79 -3.28 -16.71
N ASN A 312 -13.74 -2.74 -15.49
CA ASN A 312 -13.81 -3.55 -14.28
C ASN A 312 -15.18 -4.23 -14.15
N MET A 313 -16.28 -3.57 -14.55
CA MET A 313 -17.61 -4.21 -14.55
C MET A 313 -17.65 -5.38 -15.51
N ASN A 314 -17.01 -5.26 -16.67
CA ASN A 314 -16.92 -6.36 -17.63
C ASN A 314 -15.97 -7.46 -17.13
N THR A 315 -14.80 -7.16 -16.58
CA THR A 315 -13.89 -8.21 -16.05
C THR A 315 -14.46 -8.93 -14.83
N ASP A 316 -15.12 -8.20 -13.94
CA ASP A 316 -15.69 -8.74 -12.69
C ASP A 316 -16.99 -9.51 -12.99
N ALA A 317 -17.84 -9.01 -13.88
CA ALA A 317 -18.99 -9.78 -14.37
C ALA A 317 -18.55 -11.00 -15.20
N GLU A 318 -17.46 -10.88 -15.97
CA GLU A 318 -16.85 -12.01 -16.69
C GLU A 318 -16.27 -13.05 -15.72
N PHE A 319 -15.65 -12.65 -14.60
CA PHE A 319 -15.20 -13.57 -13.56
C PHE A 319 -16.36 -14.42 -13.03
N VAL A 320 -17.48 -13.77 -12.69
CA VAL A 320 -18.70 -14.42 -12.20
C VAL A 320 -19.25 -15.40 -13.23
N ASN A 321 -19.26 -15.02 -14.51
CA ASN A 321 -19.69 -15.91 -15.59
C ASN A 321 -18.70 -17.09 -15.79
N LYS A 322 -17.39 -16.81 -15.80
CA LYS A 322 -16.31 -17.78 -16.04
C LYS A 322 -16.27 -18.86 -14.97
N TYR A 323 -16.43 -18.49 -13.70
CA TYR A 323 -16.33 -19.41 -12.57
C TYR A 323 -17.67 -19.90 -12.03
N ARG A 324 -18.79 -19.64 -12.74
CA ARG A 324 -20.16 -20.01 -12.35
C ARG A 324 -20.29 -21.40 -11.74
N GLN A 325 -19.75 -22.44 -12.40
CA GLN A 325 -19.83 -23.82 -11.92
C GLN A 325 -19.03 -24.07 -10.63
N LYS A 326 -17.88 -23.41 -10.48
CA LYS A 326 -17.05 -23.53 -9.27
C LYS A 326 -17.69 -22.78 -8.09
N LEU A 327 -18.25 -21.59 -8.35
CA LEU A 327 -18.97 -20.79 -7.37
C LEU A 327 -20.24 -21.50 -6.90
N ILE A 328 -21.03 -22.10 -7.80
CA ILE A 328 -22.21 -22.90 -7.42
C ILE A 328 -21.86 -24.04 -6.46
N LYS A 329 -20.69 -24.66 -6.62
CA LYS A 329 -20.26 -25.81 -5.80
C LYS A 329 -19.62 -25.41 -4.47
N ARG A 330 -18.93 -24.27 -4.42
CA ARG A 330 -18.05 -23.90 -3.29
C ARG A 330 -18.64 -22.84 -2.37
N VAL A 331 -19.60 -22.05 -2.84
CA VAL A 331 -20.27 -21.05 -2.01
C VAL A 331 -21.33 -21.74 -1.14
N SER A 332 -21.10 -21.81 0.17
CA SER A 332 -22.04 -22.39 1.14
C SER A 332 -22.96 -21.36 1.79
N SER A 333 -22.48 -20.14 2.04
CA SER A 333 -23.23 -19.05 2.71
C SER A 333 -24.04 -18.19 1.72
N VAL A 334 -24.91 -18.82 0.94
CA VAL A 334 -25.65 -18.15 -0.16
C VAL A 334 -26.60 -17.07 0.36
N MET A 335 -27.23 -17.28 1.52
CA MET A 335 -28.20 -16.33 2.08
C MET A 335 -27.55 -15.03 2.56
N GLU A 336 -26.34 -15.09 3.12
CA GLU A 336 -25.61 -13.87 3.52
C GLU A 336 -25.32 -12.97 2.31
N ILE A 337 -25.02 -13.59 1.17
CA ILE A 337 -24.81 -12.86 -0.09
C ILE A 337 -26.13 -12.29 -0.62
N ALA A 338 -27.21 -13.08 -0.56
CA ALA A 338 -28.54 -12.63 -0.97
C ALA A 338 -29.05 -11.47 -0.10
N ASP A 339 -28.77 -11.47 1.21
CA ASP A 339 -29.09 -10.38 2.14
C ASP A 339 -28.36 -9.08 1.75
N CYS A 340 -27.07 -9.17 1.42
CA CYS A 340 -26.29 -8.03 0.93
C CYS A 340 -26.87 -7.47 -0.37
N LEU A 341 -27.24 -8.32 -1.33
CA LEU A 341 -27.84 -7.88 -2.59
C LEU A 341 -29.24 -7.30 -2.40
N LYS A 342 -30.05 -7.85 -1.49
CA LYS A 342 -31.38 -7.33 -1.15
C LYS A 342 -31.32 -5.99 -0.44
N SER A 343 -30.41 -5.82 0.52
CA SER A 343 -30.25 -4.55 1.25
C SER A 343 -29.83 -3.40 0.32
N LYS A 344 -29.10 -3.72 -0.76
CA LYS A 344 -28.75 -2.78 -1.85
C LYS A 344 -29.83 -2.65 -2.94
N GLN A 345 -31.00 -3.25 -2.75
CA GLN A 345 -32.12 -3.23 -3.70
C GLN A 345 -31.79 -3.77 -5.11
N MET A 346 -30.80 -4.68 -5.20
CA MET A 346 -30.35 -5.22 -6.49
C MET A 346 -31.07 -6.50 -6.93
N ILE A 347 -31.81 -7.12 -6.02
CA ILE A 347 -32.71 -8.25 -6.30
C ILE A 347 -34.09 -7.95 -5.70
N THR A 348 -35.15 -8.44 -6.33
CA THR A 348 -36.53 -8.20 -5.89
C THR A 348 -36.91 -9.08 -4.69
N ASP A 349 -37.94 -8.69 -3.96
CA ASP A 349 -38.49 -9.49 -2.86
C ASP A 349 -38.95 -10.89 -3.31
N GLU A 350 -39.48 -11.00 -4.53
CA GLU A 350 -39.88 -12.27 -5.15
C GLU A 350 -38.66 -13.17 -5.39
N MET A 351 -37.62 -12.66 -6.07
CA MET A 351 -36.39 -13.41 -6.32
C MET A 351 -35.71 -13.84 -5.02
N TYR A 352 -35.66 -12.96 -4.02
CA TYR A 352 -35.11 -13.27 -2.72
C TYR A 352 -35.90 -14.38 -2.00
N SER A 353 -37.23 -14.32 -2.04
CA SER A 353 -38.09 -15.33 -1.42
C SER A 353 -37.93 -16.70 -2.08
N ASP A 354 -37.77 -16.73 -3.40
CA ASP A 354 -37.51 -17.96 -4.16
C ASP A 354 -36.14 -18.58 -3.80
N ILE A 355 -35.09 -17.75 -3.67
CA ILE A 355 -33.77 -18.19 -3.20
C ILE A 355 -33.87 -18.74 -1.78
N GLN A 356 -34.59 -18.07 -0.88
CA GLN A 356 -34.78 -18.52 0.50
C GLN A 356 -35.55 -19.85 0.59
N ALA A 357 -36.53 -20.06 -0.29
CA ALA A 357 -37.35 -21.27 -0.32
C ALA A 357 -36.61 -22.52 -0.86
N ALA A 358 -35.45 -22.35 -1.51
CA ALA A 358 -34.67 -23.48 -2.02
C ALA A 358 -34.07 -24.34 -0.90
N LYS A 359 -34.15 -25.67 -1.07
CA LYS A 359 -33.80 -26.66 -0.03
C LYS A 359 -32.30 -26.85 0.21
N THR A 360 -31.44 -26.49 -0.75
CA THR A 360 -29.99 -26.75 -0.68
C THR A 360 -29.22 -25.54 -1.14
N SER A 361 -28.04 -25.30 -0.57
CA SER A 361 -27.15 -24.18 -0.95
C SER A 361 -26.84 -24.16 -2.46
N HIS A 362 -26.66 -25.33 -3.08
CA HIS A 362 -26.46 -25.44 -4.53
C HIS A 362 -27.66 -24.91 -5.33
N GLU A 363 -28.88 -25.20 -4.87
CA GLU A 363 -30.10 -24.73 -5.54
C GLU A 363 -30.35 -23.25 -5.28
N GLN A 364 -30.08 -22.78 -4.05
CA GLN A 364 -30.08 -21.35 -3.71
C GLN A 364 -29.12 -20.59 -4.62
N MET A 365 -27.92 -21.12 -4.86
CA MET A 365 -26.92 -20.48 -5.70
C MET A 365 -27.32 -20.46 -7.18
N ARG A 366 -28.04 -21.48 -7.67
CA ARG A 366 -28.61 -21.47 -9.04
C ARG A 366 -29.69 -20.40 -9.21
N LEU A 367 -30.60 -20.29 -8.25
CA LEU A 367 -31.64 -19.26 -8.25
C LEU A 367 -31.02 -17.87 -8.11
N LEU A 368 -29.98 -17.72 -7.29
CA LEU A 368 -29.23 -16.47 -7.20
C LEU A 368 -28.62 -16.09 -8.55
N TYR A 369 -28.02 -17.03 -9.28
CA TYR A 369 -27.51 -16.76 -10.64
C TYR A 369 -28.60 -16.32 -11.62
N ILE A 370 -29.83 -16.82 -11.51
CA ILE A 370 -30.96 -16.34 -12.32
C ILE A 370 -31.23 -14.87 -12.02
N ALA A 371 -31.21 -14.48 -10.74
CA ALA A 371 -31.34 -13.09 -10.33
C ALA A 371 -30.18 -12.23 -10.87
N LEU A 372 -28.93 -12.71 -10.76
CA LEU A 372 -27.74 -12.02 -11.32
C LEU A 372 -27.83 -11.84 -12.85
N ASP A 373 -28.31 -12.86 -13.57
CA ASP A 373 -28.48 -12.80 -15.02
C ASP A 373 -29.57 -11.79 -15.42
N SER A 374 -30.65 -11.70 -14.63
CA SER A 374 -31.72 -10.71 -14.84
C SER A 374 -31.30 -9.27 -14.50
N GLY A 375 -30.42 -9.09 -13.51
CA GLY A 375 -29.91 -7.79 -13.07
C GLY A 375 -28.75 -7.24 -13.93
N GLY A 376 -28.19 -8.05 -14.83
CA GLY A 376 -27.12 -7.64 -15.73
C GLY A 376 -25.77 -7.43 -15.05
N ALA A 377 -24.85 -6.77 -15.76
CA ALA A 377 -23.45 -6.63 -15.34
C ALA A 377 -23.31 -5.96 -13.96
N ALA A 378 -24.08 -4.91 -13.67
CA ALA A 378 -24.01 -4.19 -12.40
C ALA A 378 -24.25 -5.10 -11.17
N VAL A 379 -25.23 -6.00 -11.25
CA VAL A 379 -25.55 -6.91 -10.15
C VAL A 379 -24.49 -8.02 -10.02
N LYS A 380 -23.89 -8.46 -11.13
CA LYS A 380 -22.77 -9.42 -11.12
C LYS A 380 -21.51 -8.85 -10.49
N VAL A 381 -21.21 -7.59 -10.74
CA VAL A 381 -20.07 -6.87 -10.13
C VAL A 381 -20.26 -6.76 -8.63
N GLU A 382 -21.46 -6.38 -8.20
CA GLU A 382 -21.75 -6.30 -6.77
C GLU A 382 -21.63 -7.68 -6.09
N PHE A 383 -22.14 -8.73 -6.74
CA PHE A 383 -21.95 -10.09 -6.26
C PHE A 383 -20.47 -10.48 -6.12
N TYR A 384 -19.61 -10.11 -7.08
CA TYR A 384 -18.17 -10.32 -6.99
C TYR A 384 -17.51 -9.53 -5.85
N ASN A 385 -17.93 -8.28 -5.61
CA ASN A 385 -17.45 -7.49 -4.48
C ASN A 385 -17.83 -8.12 -3.13
N ILE A 386 -19.06 -8.62 -3.00
CA ILE A 386 -19.51 -9.34 -1.81
C ILE A 386 -18.70 -10.62 -1.62
N LEU A 387 -18.37 -11.35 -2.70
CA LEU A 387 -17.50 -12.52 -2.62
C LEU A 387 -16.09 -12.16 -2.13
N LYS A 388 -15.50 -11.04 -2.56
CA LYS A 388 -14.20 -10.57 -2.06
C LYS A 388 -14.24 -10.23 -0.57
N GLU A 389 -15.34 -9.66 -0.10
CA GLU A 389 -15.50 -9.28 1.29
C GLU A 389 -15.73 -10.50 2.20
N LYS A 390 -16.62 -11.41 1.79
CA LYS A 390 -17.08 -12.52 2.63
C LYS A 390 -16.30 -13.81 2.43
N GLN A 391 -15.74 -14.03 1.24
CA GLN A 391 -15.03 -15.25 0.85
C GLN A 391 -13.74 -14.95 0.07
N PRO A 392 -12.81 -14.11 0.60
CA PRO A 392 -11.61 -13.68 -0.10
C PRO A 392 -10.76 -14.87 -0.59
N PHE A 393 -10.56 -15.88 0.26
CA PHE A 393 -9.79 -17.08 -0.09
C PHE A 393 -10.33 -17.85 -1.29
N LEU A 394 -11.66 -17.85 -1.49
CA LEU A 394 -12.27 -18.50 -2.65
C LEU A 394 -12.02 -17.69 -3.92
N VAL A 395 -12.04 -16.37 -3.83
CA VAL A 395 -11.76 -15.48 -4.96
C VAL A 395 -10.29 -15.58 -5.35
N ASP A 396 -9.38 -15.47 -4.38
CA ASP A 396 -7.93 -15.57 -4.60
C ASP A 396 -7.54 -16.90 -5.27
N ASP A 397 -8.11 -18.02 -4.81
CA ASP A 397 -7.88 -19.36 -5.38
C ASP A 397 -8.44 -19.51 -6.82
N LEU A 398 -9.52 -18.80 -7.15
CA LEU A 398 -10.08 -18.79 -8.50
C LEU A 398 -9.32 -17.84 -9.44
N GLU A 399 -8.71 -16.77 -8.91
CA GLU A 399 -7.90 -15.81 -9.65
C GLU A 399 -6.49 -16.32 -9.94
N ALA A 400 -5.88 -17.06 -9.00
CA ALA A 400 -4.54 -17.64 -9.14
C ALA A 400 -4.39 -18.67 -10.29
N GLY A 401 -5.51 -19.13 -10.87
CA GLY A 401 -5.51 -20.14 -11.93
C GLY A 401 -5.23 -21.56 -11.40
N PRO A 402 -5.31 -22.62 -12.23
CA PRO A 402 -5.04 -23.97 -11.76
C PRO A 402 -3.57 -24.09 -11.37
N SER A 403 -3.31 -24.36 -10.09
CA SER A 403 -2.06 -24.98 -9.67
C SER A 403 -1.94 -26.33 -10.40
N GLU A 404 -0.91 -26.47 -11.23
CA GLU A 404 -0.53 -27.77 -11.79
C GLU A 404 -0.22 -28.70 -10.61
N ALA A 405 -1.05 -29.73 -10.46
CA ALA A 405 -0.89 -30.82 -9.52
C ALA A 405 -0.11 -31.98 -10.16
#